data_AF-A0A832SRG7-F1
#
_entry.id   AF-A0A832SRG7-F1
#
_cell.length_a   1.000
_cell.length_b   1.000
_cell.length_c   1.000
_cell.angle_alpha   90.00
_cell.angle_beta   90.00
_cell.angle_gamma   90.00
#
_symmetry.space_group_name_H-M   'P 1'
#
loop_
_entity.id
_entity.type
_entity.pdbx_description
1 polymer ?
#
loop_
_entity_poly.entity_id
_entity_poly.type
_entity_poly.pdbx_seq_one_letter_code
_entity_poly.pdbx_strand_id
1 'polypeptide(L)'
;GRSSVDESAITGESVPIGKKQDDPVIGGTVSIDGVLHIRALKVGGDTVLSQIVKLVEDAMSKKPPMQKMVDKVSGYFAFFVLISAVISFVGWYFFTTSHVHHFGASLIPSVAILVVACPCALGLATPTAVMVGMGKSARHGVLFKSGESLEMLGKIHTVVFDKTGTITLGKPQVTDVIPVSISENQLIELASIAEKNSEHPIANAILAKAKQENIVPAEADDFGIVPGKGTKARHGDRLILVGNSSFVRQEGVVIEHAQKNIDKLEKEGKTVILVSLNSNLVGIIAIFDTPRKEAGLVMKNLKKRGINLIMLTGDNSNTANTIAKEIGIDTVFANVLPDQKAEVISKLQMNGAKIAMVGDGINDAAALTVADIGIAMGAGTDLAIEAGKVILIRNDLKGLLSAFDISKKTISKIKQNLAYAFLYNVVLIPLAGFGMLYPAIAGLAMAASSISVTGSSLMLKRWTPKIDSKGLDYKSSSNVLHTSNANV
;
A
#
# COMPACT_ATOMS: atom_id res chain seq x y z
N GLY A 1 19.76 27.19 2.46
CA GLY A 1 18.73 27.99 1.79
C GLY A 1 17.35 27.52 2.22
N ARG A 2 16.29 28.20 1.76
CA ARG A 2 14.88 27.80 1.92
C ARG A 2 14.19 27.99 0.58
N SER A 3 13.38 27.02 0.15
CA SER A 3 12.60 27.11 -1.09
C SER A 3 11.44 26.13 -1.05
N SER A 4 10.39 26.44 -1.80
CA SER A 4 9.32 25.54 -2.19
C SER A 4 9.79 24.64 -3.34
N VAL A 5 9.62 23.33 -3.20
CA VAL A 5 10.03 22.32 -4.18
C VAL A 5 8.79 21.66 -4.77
N ASP A 6 8.68 21.68 -6.10
CA ASP A 6 7.70 20.90 -6.86
C ASP A 6 8.16 19.45 -6.96
N GLU A 7 7.52 18.58 -6.17
CA GLU A 7 7.74 17.14 -6.20
C GLU A 7 6.70 16.39 -7.07
N SER A 8 5.87 17.11 -7.84
CA SER A 8 4.75 16.55 -8.61
C SER A 8 5.16 15.46 -9.61
N ALA A 9 6.36 15.52 -10.16
CA ALA A 9 6.86 14.51 -11.09
C ALA A 9 7.01 13.11 -10.46
N ILE A 10 7.24 13.06 -9.14
CA ILE A 10 7.53 11.81 -8.41
C ILE A 10 6.38 11.46 -7.48
N THR A 11 5.89 12.44 -6.71
CA THR A 11 4.79 12.23 -5.78
C THR A 11 3.45 12.29 -6.51
N GLY A 12 3.31 13.14 -7.54
CA GLY A 12 2.05 13.48 -8.20
C GLY A 12 1.23 14.55 -7.45
N GLU A 13 1.79 15.21 -6.43
CA GLU A 13 1.15 16.32 -5.73
C GLU A 13 1.46 17.64 -6.42
N SER A 14 0.43 18.38 -6.81
CA SER A 14 0.58 19.64 -7.53
C SER A 14 0.94 20.83 -6.63
N VAL A 15 0.89 20.64 -5.31
CA VAL A 15 1.21 21.70 -4.34
C VAL A 15 2.69 21.60 -3.96
N PRO A 16 3.49 22.65 -4.21
CA PRO A 16 4.89 22.66 -3.83
C PRO A 16 5.10 22.52 -2.32
N ILE A 17 6.12 21.76 -1.93
CA ILE A 17 6.44 21.49 -0.52
C ILE A 17 7.56 22.43 -0.08
N GLY A 18 7.34 23.17 0.99
CA GLY A 18 8.37 24.03 1.59
C GLY A 18 9.50 23.19 2.20
N LYS A 19 10.75 23.45 1.80
CA LYS A 19 11.95 22.82 2.33
C LYS A 19 12.82 23.85 3.05
N LYS A 20 13.29 23.50 4.25
CA LYS A 20 14.26 24.27 5.03
C LYS A 20 15.55 23.47 5.23
N GLN A 21 16.48 24.06 5.98
CA GLN A 21 17.73 23.39 6.35
C GLN A 21 17.45 22.03 7.00
N ASP A 22 18.26 21.04 6.63
CA ASP A 22 18.20 19.63 7.04
C ASP A 22 16.99 18.82 6.54
N ASP A 23 16.04 19.42 5.82
CA ASP A 23 14.98 18.66 5.17
C ASP A 23 15.51 17.88 3.95
N PRO A 24 15.10 16.62 3.75
CA PRO A 24 15.47 15.86 2.57
C PRO A 24 14.75 16.39 1.32
N VAL A 25 15.46 16.34 0.19
CA VAL A 25 14.96 16.66 -1.15
C VAL A 25 15.17 15.46 -2.07
N ILE A 26 14.25 15.23 -3.00
CA ILE A 26 14.26 14.08 -3.89
C ILE A 26 14.90 14.48 -5.23
N GLY A 27 15.84 13.69 -5.74
CA GLY A 27 16.41 13.93 -7.08
C GLY A 27 15.34 13.80 -8.17
N GLY A 28 15.26 14.79 -9.07
CA GLY A 28 14.26 14.86 -10.14
C GLY A 28 13.08 15.81 -9.88
N THR A 29 13.07 16.50 -8.73
CA THR A 29 12.08 17.53 -8.37
C THR A 29 12.61 18.93 -8.69
N VAL A 30 11.73 19.95 -8.77
CA VAL A 30 12.10 21.30 -9.22
C VAL A 30 11.99 22.31 -8.06
N SER A 31 13.07 23.03 -7.76
CA SER A 31 13.04 24.17 -6.82
C SER A 31 12.39 25.38 -7.51
N ILE A 32 11.44 26.05 -6.86
CA ILE A 32 10.59 27.07 -7.52
C ILE A 32 11.07 28.49 -7.23
N ASP A 33 11.21 28.84 -5.95
CA ASP A 33 11.23 30.23 -5.47
C ASP A 33 12.47 30.59 -4.64
N GLY A 34 13.49 29.73 -4.62
CA GLY A 34 14.68 29.93 -3.82
C GLY A 34 15.86 29.06 -4.22
N VAL A 35 17.04 29.44 -3.73
CA VAL A 35 18.30 28.72 -3.98
C VAL A 35 18.58 27.76 -2.81
N LEU A 36 18.74 26.48 -3.16
CA LEU A 36 19.12 25.43 -2.23
C LEU A 36 20.55 24.95 -2.54
N HIS A 37 21.41 24.97 -1.53
CA HIS A 37 22.67 24.23 -1.55
C HIS A 37 22.40 22.90 -0.88
N ILE A 38 22.53 21.81 -1.63
CA ILE A 38 22.09 20.49 -1.21
C ILE A 38 23.33 19.60 -1.05
N ARG A 39 23.45 18.93 0.10
CA ARG A 39 24.40 17.84 0.28
C ARG A 39 23.81 16.57 -0.34
N ALA A 40 24.50 15.96 -1.30
CA ALA A 40 24.05 14.71 -1.89
C ALA A 40 24.14 13.57 -0.85
N LEU A 41 22.99 12.98 -0.50
CA LEU A 41 22.91 11.84 0.42
C LEU A 41 22.93 10.49 -0.31
N LYS A 42 22.21 10.41 -1.44
CA LYS A 42 22.14 9.23 -2.31
C LYS A 42 22.37 9.69 -3.76
N VAL A 43 23.21 8.97 -4.51
CA VAL A 43 23.57 9.30 -5.91
C VAL A 43 23.51 8.05 -6.80
N GLY A 44 23.42 8.25 -8.12
CA GLY A 44 23.36 7.14 -9.08
C GLY A 44 22.18 6.20 -8.82
N GLY A 45 22.46 4.90 -8.75
CA GLY A 45 21.46 3.83 -8.56
C GLY A 45 20.70 3.89 -7.23
N ASP A 46 21.24 4.59 -6.23
CA ASP A 46 20.63 4.70 -4.89
C ASP A 46 19.61 5.85 -4.80
N THR A 47 19.46 6.64 -5.86
CA THR A 47 18.44 7.70 -5.91
C THR A 47 17.03 7.11 -5.90
N VAL A 48 16.07 7.84 -5.30
CA VAL A 48 14.65 7.44 -5.27
C VAL A 48 14.13 7.15 -6.68
N LEU A 49 14.49 7.98 -7.67
CA LEU A 49 14.08 7.76 -9.05
C LEU A 49 14.65 6.46 -9.63
N SER A 50 15.94 6.18 -9.41
CA SER A 50 16.57 4.94 -9.89
C SER A 50 16.01 3.70 -9.19
N GLN A 51 15.72 3.78 -7.89
CA GLN A 51 15.03 2.71 -7.17
C GLN A 51 13.62 2.47 -7.71
N ILE A 52 12.86 3.52 -8.02
CA ILE A 52 11.53 3.40 -8.66
C ILE A 52 11.66 2.72 -10.03
N VAL A 53 12.61 3.15 -10.88
CA VAL A 53 12.84 2.54 -12.20
C VAL A 53 13.18 1.06 -12.06
N LYS A 54 14.15 0.72 -11.20
CA LYS A 54 14.56 -0.66 -10.96
C LYS A 54 13.42 -1.53 -10.42
N LEU A 55 12.64 -1.03 -9.46
CA LEU A 55 11.47 -1.73 -8.96
C LEU A 55 10.41 -1.96 -10.04
N VAL A 56 10.20 -1.00 -10.94
CA VAL A 56 9.29 -1.16 -12.09
C VAL A 56 9.82 -2.21 -13.07
N GLU A 57 11.11 -2.19 -13.39
CA GLU A 57 11.76 -3.17 -14.27
C GLU A 57 11.69 -4.60 -13.70
N ASP A 58 12.09 -4.77 -12.44
CA ASP A 58 12.05 -6.04 -11.72
C ASP A 58 10.61 -6.58 -11.66
N ALA A 59 9.64 -5.68 -11.43
CA ALA A 59 8.23 -6.02 -11.39
C ALA A 59 7.65 -6.49 -12.73
N MET A 60 8.18 -5.96 -13.84
CA MET A 60 7.78 -6.35 -15.19
C MET A 60 8.35 -7.70 -15.62
N SER A 61 9.40 -8.20 -14.96
CA SER A 61 10.04 -9.49 -15.28
C SER A 61 9.27 -10.72 -14.78
N LYS A 62 8.43 -10.58 -13.75
CA LYS A 62 7.70 -11.70 -13.13
C LYS A 62 6.33 -11.93 -13.78
N LYS A 63 6.09 -13.17 -14.24
CA LYS A 63 4.83 -13.57 -14.90
C LYS A 63 3.63 -13.59 -13.93
N PRO A 64 2.57 -12.80 -14.20
CA PRO A 64 1.36 -12.76 -13.38
C PRO A 64 0.53 -14.07 -13.43
N PRO A 65 -0.32 -14.35 -12.42
CA PRO A 65 -1.17 -15.54 -12.38
C PRO A 65 -2.10 -15.70 -13.58
N MET A 66 -2.75 -14.62 -14.05
CA MET A 66 -3.60 -14.68 -15.25
C MET A 66 -2.81 -15.07 -16.49
N GLN A 67 -1.56 -14.61 -16.62
CA GLN A 67 -0.70 -15.01 -17.73
C GLN A 67 -0.38 -16.51 -17.67
N LYS A 68 -0.09 -17.06 -16.48
CA LYS A 68 0.11 -18.51 -16.31
C LYS A 68 -1.14 -19.32 -16.69
N MET A 69 -2.33 -18.83 -16.33
CA MET A 69 -3.60 -19.45 -16.71
C MET A 69 -3.77 -19.42 -18.24
N VAL A 70 -3.48 -18.29 -18.87
CA VAL A 70 -3.52 -18.11 -20.32
C VAL A 70 -2.54 -19.04 -21.03
N ASP A 71 -1.30 -19.18 -20.53
CA ASP A 71 -0.29 -20.10 -21.08
C ASP A 71 -0.83 -21.55 -21.05
N LYS A 72 -1.45 -21.98 -19.94
CA LYS A 72 -2.08 -23.31 -19.81
C LYS A 72 -3.24 -23.52 -20.79
N VAL A 73 -4.13 -22.53 -20.91
CA VAL A 73 -5.26 -22.60 -21.86
C VAL A 73 -4.76 -22.62 -23.30
N SER A 74 -3.71 -21.86 -23.62
CA SER A 74 -3.10 -21.84 -24.95
C SER A 74 -2.55 -23.21 -25.34
N GLY A 75 -1.99 -23.96 -24.38
CA GLY A 75 -1.53 -25.33 -24.60
C GLY A 75 -2.66 -26.28 -25.03
N TYR A 76 -3.77 -26.30 -24.29
CA TYR A 76 -4.95 -27.10 -24.68
C TYR A 76 -5.56 -26.62 -26.00
N PHE A 77 -5.64 -25.30 -26.18
CA PHE A 77 -6.18 -24.68 -27.39
C PHE A 77 -5.38 -25.09 -28.64
N ALA A 78 -4.05 -25.07 -28.58
CA ALA A 78 -3.20 -25.50 -29.69
C ALA A 78 -3.45 -26.96 -30.10
N PHE A 79 -3.67 -27.85 -29.12
CA PHE A 79 -4.01 -29.25 -29.39
C PHE A 79 -5.34 -29.39 -30.13
N PHE A 80 -6.40 -28.69 -29.69
CA PHE A 80 -7.70 -28.71 -30.37
C PHE A 80 -7.63 -28.13 -31.77
N VAL A 81 -6.90 -27.03 -31.96
CA VAL A 81 -6.69 -26.40 -33.28
C VAL A 81 -6.04 -27.38 -34.26
N LEU A 82 -5.01 -28.11 -33.82
CA LEU A 82 -4.33 -29.09 -34.68
C LEU A 82 -5.29 -30.19 -35.12
N ILE A 83 -6.09 -30.72 -34.19
CA ILE A 83 -7.13 -31.71 -34.50
C ILE A 83 -8.15 -31.14 -35.48
N SER A 84 -8.65 -29.92 -35.25
CA SER A 84 -9.61 -29.27 -36.16
C SER A 84 -9.03 -29.04 -37.56
N ALA A 85 -7.75 -28.68 -37.67
CA ALA A 85 -7.07 -28.52 -38.95
C ALA A 85 -6.97 -29.85 -39.70
N VAL A 86 -6.58 -30.94 -39.01
CA VAL A 86 -6.53 -32.29 -39.59
C VAL A 86 -7.91 -32.77 -40.01
N ILE A 87 -8.94 -32.58 -39.17
CA ILE A 87 -10.33 -32.94 -39.51
C ILE A 87 -10.81 -32.16 -40.74
N SER A 88 -10.52 -30.86 -40.80
CA SER A 88 -10.87 -30.02 -41.95
C SER A 88 -10.16 -30.51 -43.22
N PHE A 89 -8.86 -30.80 -43.14
CA PHE A 89 -8.09 -31.35 -44.25
C PHE A 89 -8.70 -32.66 -44.78
N VAL A 90 -8.96 -33.62 -43.89
CA VAL A 90 -9.54 -34.93 -44.23
C VAL A 90 -10.95 -34.76 -44.80
N GLY A 91 -11.79 -33.92 -44.17
CA GLY A 91 -13.15 -33.65 -44.64
C GLY A 91 -13.17 -33.08 -46.06
N TRP A 92 -12.37 -32.04 -46.33
CA TRP A 92 -12.29 -31.47 -47.67
C TRP A 92 -11.63 -32.41 -48.69
N TYR A 93 -10.68 -33.25 -48.27
CA TYR A 93 -10.03 -34.20 -49.17
C TYR A 93 -11.02 -35.26 -49.70
N PHE A 94 -11.87 -35.80 -48.83
CA PHE A 94 -12.82 -36.86 -49.18
C PHE A 94 -14.17 -36.37 -49.73
N PHE A 95 -14.68 -35.22 -49.27
CA PHE A 95 -16.03 -34.75 -49.64
C PHE A 95 -16.06 -33.69 -50.76
N THR A 96 -14.92 -33.22 -51.26
CA THR A 96 -14.92 -32.23 -52.36
C THR A 96 -15.26 -32.86 -53.71
N THR A 97 -16.27 -32.30 -54.39
CA THR A 97 -16.78 -32.78 -55.69
C THR A 97 -16.02 -32.21 -56.90
N SER A 98 -15.01 -31.37 -56.68
CA SER A 98 -14.25 -30.73 -57.76
C SER A 98 -13.09 -31.62 -58.23
N HIS A 99 -13.24 -32.23 -59.40
CA HIS A 99 -12.37 -33.25 -60.00
C HIS A 99 -10.92 -32.85 -60.33
N VAL A 100 -10.44 -31.65 -59.99
CA VAL A 100 -9.15 -31.16 -60.54
C VAL A 100 -8.08 -30.92 -59.47
N HIS A 101 -8.38 -30.58 -58.21
CA HIS A 101 -7.34 -30.33 -57.19
C HIS A 101 -7.77 -30.63 -55.73
N HIS A 102 -8.04 -31.90 -55.39
CA HIS A 102 -8.42 -32.33 -54.02
C HIS A 102 -7.43 -31.90 -52.92
N PHE A 103 -6.13 -31.88 -53.23
CA PHE A 103 -5.09 -31.48 -52.28
C PHE A 103 -5.08 -29.97 -52.01
N GLY A 104 -5.23 -29.13 -53.05
CA GLY A 104 -5.28 -27.68 -52.87
C GLY A 104 -6.53 -27.23 -52.11
N ALA A 105 -7.69 -27.82 -52.45
CA ALA A 105 -8.96 -27.49 -51.82
C ALA A 105 -9.02 -27.89 -50.33
N SER A 106 -8.27 -28.90 -49.90
CA SER A 106 -8.17 -29.32 -48.49
C SER A 106 -7.09 -28.59 -47.70
N LEU A 107 -6.00 -28.19 -48.37
CA LEU A 107 -4.88 -27.50 -47.74
C LEU A 107 -5.24 -26.06 -47.35
N ILE A 108 -6.01 -25.33 -48.18
CA ILE A 108 -6.42 -23.95 -47.91
C ILE A 108 -7.19 -23.81 -46.57
N PRO A 109 -8.30 -24.53 -46.31
CA PRO A 109 -9.05 -24.41 -45.06
C PRO A 109 -8.27 -24.90 -43.84
N SER A 110 -7.45 -25.94 -44.00
CA SER A 110 -6.57 -26.44 -42.93
C SER A 110 -5.52 -25.40 -42.52
N VAL A 111 -4.82 -24.80 -43.50
CA VAL A 111 -3.85 -23.73 -43.24
C VAL A 111 -4.55 -22.49 -42.67
N ALA A 112 -5.75 -22.16 -43.15
CA ALA A 112 -6.53 -21.04 -42.62
C ALA A 112 -6.86 -21.22 -41.13
N ILE A 113 -7.23 -22.43 -40.69
CA ILE A 113 -7.44 -22.75 -39.26
C ILE A 113 -6.15 -22.50 -38.46
N LEU A 114 -5.02 -23.01 -38.95
CA LEU A 114 -3.72 -22.85 -38.27
C LEU A 114 -3.32 -21.37 -38.15
N VAL A 115 -3.55 -20.57 -39.20
CA VAL A 115 -3.23 -19.14 -39.22
C VAL A 115 -4.14 -18.34 -38.27
N VAL A 116 -5.45 -18.56 -38.31
CA VAL A 116 -6.41 -17.93 -37.38
C VAL A 116 -6.10 -18.27 -35.93
N ALA A 117 -5.62 -19.48 -35.68
CA ALA A 117 -5.42 -19.95 -34.33
C ALA A 117 -4.17 -19.39 -33.63
N CYS A 118 -3.33 -18.55 -34.24
CA CYS A 118 -2.22 -17.95 -33.49
C CYS A 118 -2.76 -17.19 -32.27
N PRO A 119 -2.43 -17.54 -31.01
CA PRO A 119 -2.90 -16.81 -29.84
C PRO A 119 -2.10 -15.52 -29.61
N CYS A 120 -1.71 -14.82 -30.68
CA CYS A 120 -0.86 -13.64 -30.69
C CYS A 120 -1.42 -12.53 -29.77
N ALA A 121 -2.72 -12.21 -29.90
CA ALA A 121 -3.40 -11.22 -29.06
C ALA A 121 -3.58 -11.68 -27.60
N LEU A 122 -3.76 -12.99 -27.39
CA LEU A 122 -3.94 -13.60 -26.08
C LEU A 122 -2.66 -13.48 -25.22
N GLY A 123 -1.49 -13.69 -25.84
CA GLY A 123 -0.19 -13.51 -25.20
C GLY A 123 0.12 -12.06 -24.81
N LEU A 124 -0.40 -11.07 -25.55
CA LEU A 124 -0.20 -9.64 -25.28
C LEU A 124 -1.22 -9.05 -24.30
N ALA A 125 -2.40 -9.65 -24.19
CA ALA A 125 -3.54 -9.10 -23.45
C ALA A 125 -3.21 -8.78 -21.98
N THR A 126 -2.56 -9.72 -21.30
CA THR A 126 -2.19 -9.60 -19.88
C THR A 126 -0.99 -8.68 -19.65
N PRO A 127 0.19 -8.90 -20.26
CA PRO A 127 1.38 -8.09 -19.97
C PRO A 127 1.18 -6.62 -20.35
N THR A 128 0.46 -6.32 -21.44
CA THR A 128 0.21 -4.92 -21.85
C THR A 128 -0.69 -4.20 -20.84
N ALA A 129 -1.77 -4.83 -20.40
CA ALA A 129 -2.67 -4.24 -19.41
C ALA A 129 -1.99 -4.03 -18.06
N VAL A 130 -1.21 -5.01 -17.60
CA VAL A 130 -0.40 -4.92 -16.37
C VAL A 130 0.62 -3.79 -16.47
N MET A 131 1.40 -3.73 -17.55
CA MET A 131 2.41 -2.69 -17.75
C MET A 131 1.80 -1.28 -17.74
N VAL A 132 0.69 -1.08 -18.47
CA VAL A 132 0.00 0.22 -18.48
C VAL A 132 -0.60 0.53 -17.11
N GLY A 133 -1.19 -0.45 -16.43
CA GLY A 133 -1.77 -0.31 -15.09
C GLY A 133 -0.72 0.11 -14.05
N MET A 134 0.41 -0.58 -14.00
CA MET A 134 1.53 -0.29 -13.11
C MET A 134 2.19 1.06 -13.42
N GLY A 135 2.50 1.34 -14.69
CA GLY A 135 3.08 2.62 -15.08
C GLY A 135 2.13 3.81 -14.84
N LYS A 136 0.82 3.57 -14.84
CA LYS A 136 -0.17 4.59 -14.47
C LYS A 136 -0.31 4.73 -12.95
N SER A 137 -0.33 3.63 -12.20
CA SER A 137 -0.41 3.69 -10.73
C SER A 137 0.81 4.35 -10.11
N ALA A 138 2.01 4.08 -10.65
CA ALA A 138 3.26 4.68 -10.17
C ALA A 138 3.23 6.21 -10.25
N ARG A 139 2.71 6.77 -11.36
CA ARG A 139 2.47 8.22 -11.52
C ARG A 139 1.46 8.81 -10.54
N HIS A 140 0.65 7.98 -9.90
CA HIS A 140 -0.30 8.37 -8.86
C HIS A 140 0.15 7.92 -7.47
N GLY A 141 1.45 7.66 -7.27
CA GLY A 141 2.01 7.37 -5.96
C GLY A 141 1.77 5.94 -5.46
N VAL A 142 1.39 5.01 -6.33
CA VAL A 142 1.18 3.59 -5.98
C VAL A 142 2.07 2.70 -6.84
N LEU A 143 3.07 2.08 -6.21
CA LEU A 143 4.01 1.20 -6.87
C LEU A 143 3.67 -0.26 -6.57
N PHE A 144 3.51 -1.07 -7.62
CA PHE A 144 3.38 -2.52 -7.49
C PHE A 144 4.73 -3.16 -7.79
N LYS A 145 5.18 -4.12 -6.96
CA LYS A 145 6.43 -4.85 -7.19
C LYS A 145 6.32 -5.99 -8.20
N SER A 146 5.12 -6.31 -8.64
CA SER A 146 4.90 -7.29 -9.71
C SER A 146 3.48 -7.17 -10.25
N GLY A 147 3.26 -7.66 -11.47
CA GLY A 147 1.91 -7.83 -11.98
C GLY A 147 1.07 -8.82 -11.16
N GLU A 148 1.70 -9.77 -10.47
CA GLU A 148 1.03 -10.65 -9.51
C GLU A 148 0.45 -9.87 -8.34
N SER A 149 1.20 -8.93 -7.76
CA SER A 149 0.73 -8.07 -6.68
C SER A 149 -0.46 -7.23 -7.12
N LEU A 150 -0.41 -6.70 -8.36
CA LEU A 150 -1.50 -5.96 -8.96
C LEU A 150 -2.74 -6.84 -9.13
N GLU A 151 -2.62 -8.06 -9.64
CA GLU A 151 -3.74 -8.98 -9.82
C GLU A 151 -4.32 -9.50 -8.51
N MET A 152 -3.48 -9.77 -7.52
CA MET A 152 -3.91 -10.32 -6.23
C MET A 152 -4.67 -9.28 -5.42
N LEU A 153 -4.21 -8.02 -5.39
CA LEU A 153 -4.88 -6.95 -4.64
C LEU A 153 -6.36 -6.80 -5.03
N GLY A 154 -6.68 -6.97 -6.31
CA GLY A 154 -8.05 -6.85 -6.82
C GLY A 154 -8.98 -7.99 -6.39
N LYS A 155 -8.42 -9.06 -5.83
CA LYS A 155 -9.10 -10.25 -5.30
C LYS A 155 -9.11 -10.27 -3.76
N ILE A 156 -8.53 -9.27 -3.09
CA ILE A 156 -8.54 -9.15 -1.63
C ILE A 156 -9.91 -8.68 -1.14
N HIS A 157 -10.39 -9.33 -0.08
CA HIS A 157 -11.65 -8.99 0.59
C HIS A 157 -11.46 -8.64 2.08
N THR A 158 -10.26 -8.81 2.63
CA THR A 158 -9.96 -8.48 4.03
C THR A 158 -8.66 -7.69 4.09
N VAL A 159 -8.72 -6.53 4.72
CA VAL A 159 -7.56 -5.65 4.92
C VAL A 159 -7.32 -5.49 6.41
N VAL A 160 -6.12 -5.85 6.84
CA VAL A 160 -5.60 -5.66 8.19
C VAL A 160 -4.74 -4.40 8.17
N PHE A 161 -4.99 -3.49 9.10
CA PHE A 161 -4.24 -2.25 9.24
C PHE A 161 -3.44 -2.29 10.54
N ASP A 162 -2.15 -1.98 10.44
CA ASP A 162 -1.42 -1.53 11.63
C ASP A 162 -2.01 -0.19 12.08
N LYS A 163 -1.99 0.07 13.39
CA LYS A 163 -2.49 1.34 13.92
C LYS A 163 -1.43 2.44 13.79
N THR A 164 -0.33 2.28 14.51
CA THR A 164 0.72 3.30 14.67
C THR A 164 1.41 3.56 13.33
N GLY A 165 1.61 4.84 12.97
CA GLY A 165 2.27 5.24 11.72
C GLY A 165 1.41 5.05 10.46
N THR A 166 0.31 4.28 10.57
CA THR A 166 -0.50 3.85 9.42
C THR A 166 -1.89 4.47 9.45
N ILE A 167 -2.74 4.08 10.39
CA ILE A 167 -4.03 4.75 10.64
C ILE A 167 -3.80 6.11 11.28
N THR A 168 -2.80 6.19 12.15
CA THR A 168 -2.38 7.38 12.87
C THR A 168 -1.15 8.01 12.22
N LEU A 169 -0.75 9.18 12.70
CA LEU A 169 0.44 9.88 12.22
C LEU A 169 1.75 9.23 12.71
N GLY A 170 1.69 8.33 13.70
CA GLY A 170 2.89 7.74 14.31
C GLY A 170 3.72 8.75 15.08
N LYS A 171 3.11 9.87 15.48
CA LYS A 171 3.74 10.97 16.21
C LYS A 171 2.95 11.19 17.48
N PRO A 172 3.13 10.33 18.50
CA PRO A 172 2.44 10.48 19.77
C PRO A 172 2.74 11.86 20.38
N GLN A 173 1.72 12.50 20.93
CA GLN A 173 1.82 13.79 21.61
C GLN A 173 1.22 13.69 23.00
N VAL A 174 1.83 14.37 23.97
CA VAL A 174 1.24 14.55 25.30
C VAL A 174 0.03 15.47 25.16
N THR A 175 -1.16 14.98 25.49
CA THR A 175 -2.40 15.75 25.42
C THR A 175 -2.86 16.23 26.78
N ASP A 176 -2.61 15.44 27.84
CA ASP A 176 -3.07 15.74 29.19
C ASP A 176 -1.95 15.43 30.18
N VAL A 177 -1.79 16.32 31.15
CA VAL A 177 -0.85 16.19 32.26
C VAL A 177 -1.69 16.39 33.52
N ILE A 178 -1.92 15.30 34.26
CA ILE A 178 -2.78 15.31 35.45
C ILE A 178 -1.91 15.08 36.68
N PRO A 179 -1.51 16.15 37.38
CA PRO A 179 -0.80 16.01 38.64
C PRO A 179 -1.71 15.44 39.73
N VAL A 180 -1.12 14.66 40.64
CA VAL A 180 -1.79 14.18 41.85
C VAL A 180 -1.27 14.92 43.08
N SER A 181 0.04 14.95 43.28
CA SER A 181 0.69 15.50 44.49
C SER A 181 1.74 16.57 44.22
N ILE A 182 2.04 16.85 42.95
CA ILE A 182 3.08 17.79 42.50
C ILE A 182 2.52 18.76 41.46
N SER A 183 3.31 19.74 40.99
CA SER A 183 2.87 20.61 39.89
C SER A 183 3.01 19.92 38.53
N GLU A 184 2.30 20.42 37.50
CA GLU A 184 2.43 19.91 36.13
C GLU A 184 3.88 19.96 35.62
N ASN A 185 4.59 21.06 35.87
CA ASN A 185 5.99 21.21 35.45
C ASN A 185 6.91 20.20 36.14
N GLN A 186 6.71 19.95 37.45
CA GLN A 186 7.47 18.93 38.18
C GLN A 186 7.17 17.52 37.65
N LEU A 187 5.92 17.25 37.27
CA LEU A 187 5.53 15.97 36.70
C LEU A 187 6.22 15.72 35.35
N ILE A 188 6.22 16.72 34.47
CA ILE A 188 6.90 16.66 33.18
C ILE A 188 8.42 16.53 33.38
N GLU A 189 9.00 17.28 34.33
CA GLU A 189 10.42 17.18 34.68
C GLU A 189 10.79 15.76 35.13
N LEU A 190 10.09 15.19 36.11
CA LEU A 190 10.37 13.83 36.59
C LEU A 190 10.22 12.79 35.47
N ALA A 191 9.15 12.89 34.68
CA ALA A 191 8.93 11.97 33.57
C ALA A 191 10.02 12.10 32.50
N SER A 192 10.46 13.32 32.18
CA SER A 192 11.51 13.58 31.20
C SER A 192 12.89 13.12 31.66
N ILE A 193 13.20 13.17 32.97
CA ILE A 193 14.43 12.58 33.53
C ILE A 193 14.43 11.06 33.32
N ALA A 194 13.32 10.40 33.66
CA ALA A 194 13.22 8.95 33.53
C ALA A 194 13.24 8.47 32.07
N GLU A 195 12.70 9.26 31.14
CA GLU A 195 12.61 8.90 29.73
C GLU A 195 13.77 9.43 28.87
N LYS A 196 14.70 10.22 29.42
CA LYS A 196 15.80 10.85 28.66
C LYS A 196 16.64 9.88 27.83
N ASN A 197 16.88 8.68 28.37
CA ASN A 197 17.71 7.64 27.75
C ASN A 197 16.88 6.57 27.01
N SER A 198 15.58 6.78 26.88
CA SER A 198 14.65 5.84 26.24
C SER A 198 14.44 6.24 24.78
N GLU A 199 14.60 5.28 23.87
CA GLU A 199 14.33 5.49 22.43
C GLU A 199 12.83 5.33 22.08
N HIS A 200 11.99 5.03 23.08
CA HIS A 200 10.60 4.71 22.84
C HIS A 200 9.80 5.94 22.33
N PRO A 201 8.84 5.79 21.40
CA PRO A 201 8.03 6.92 20.92
C PRO A 201 7.32 7.73 22.02
N ILE A 202 6.94 7.07 23.12
CA ILE A 202 6.36 7.71 24.32
C ILE A 202 7.37 8.62 25.02
N ALA A 203 8.63 8.18 25.14
CA ALA A 203 9.73 8.97 25.69
C ALA A 203 9.91 10.26 24.90
N ASN A 204 9.97 10.13 23.57
CA ASN A 204 10.09 11.26 22.65
C ASN A 204 8.93 12.25 22.78
N ALA A 205 7.70 11.77 23.00
CA ALA A 205 6.53 12.64 23.23
C ALA A 205 6.67 13.44 24.53
N ILE A 206 7.14 12.80 25.61
CA ILE A 206 7.37 13.45 26.92
C ILE A 206 8.52 14.46 26.82
N LEU A 207 9.64 14.10 26.19
CA LEU A 207 10.78 14.99 25.97
C LEU A 207 10.42 16.18 25.08
N ALA A 208 9.60 15.97 24.05
CA ALA A 208 9.09 17.05 23.22
C ALA A 208 8.21 18.01 24.02
N LYS A 209 7.37 17.49 24.91
CA LYS A 209 6.55 18.31 25.82
C LYS A 209 7.42 19.08 26.82
N ALA A 210 8.43 18.44 27.43
CA ALA A 210 9.39 19.12 28.31
C ALA A 210 10.09 20.28 27.59
N LYS A 211 10.53 20.07 26.35
CA LYS A 211 11.14 21.11 25.52
C LYS A 211 10.18 22.28 25.22
N GLN A 212 8.90 22.01 24.98
CA GLN A 212 7.88 23.05 24.77
C GLN A 212 7.68 23.91 26.01
N GLU A 213 7.76 23.30 27.21
CA GLU A 213 7.66 24.00 28.49
C GLU A 213 9.00 24.59 28.97
N ASN A 214 10.04 24.56 28.14
CA ASN A 214 11.40 25.01 28.47
C ASN A 214 12.03 24.29 29.68
N ILE A 215 11.67 23.03 29.90
CA ILE A 215 12.23 22.16 30.93
C ILE A 215 13.42 21.40 30.33
N VAL A 216 14.59 21.52 30.97
CA VAL A 216 15.80 20.77 30.60
C VAL A 216 15.93 19.56 31.54
N PRO A 217 15.75 18.32 31.05
CA PRO A 217 15.85 17.15 31.91
C PRO A 217 17.29 16.89 32.37
N ALA A 218 17.45 16.70 33.68
CA ALA A 218 18.69 16.19 34.26
C ALA A 218 19.01 14.78 33.74
N GLU A 219 20.26 14.35 33.90
CA GLU A 219 20.62 12.94 33.65
C GLU A 219 20.27 12.09 34.86
N ALA A 220 19.76 10.88 34.60
CA ALA A 220 19.56 9.88 35.63
C ALA A 220 20.90 9.21 35.97
N ASP A 221 21.15 8.98 37.25
CA ASP A 221 22.33 8.24 37.75
C ASP A 221 22.26 6.75 37.39
N ASP A 222 21.05 6.21 37.32
CA ASP A 222 20.77 4.83 36.93
C ASP A 222 19.47 4.78 36.11
N PHE A 223 19.45 3.94 35.09
CA PHE A 223 18.34 3.81 34.14
C PHE A 223 18.15 2.36 33.69
N GLY A 224 16.91 1.88 33.78
CA GLY A 224 16.52 0.55 33.34
C GLY A 224 15.20 0.58 32.55
N ILE A 225 15.17 -0.16 31.44
CA ILE A 225 13.97 -0.38 30.64
C ILE A 225 13.34 -1.71 31.06
N VAL A 226 12.03 -1.71 31.28
CA VAL A 226 11.23 -2.92 31.46
C VAL A 226 10.38 -3.12 30.20
N PRO A 227 10.75 -4.06 29.31
CA PRO A 227 10.08 -4.24 28.02
C PRO A 227 8.56 -4.41 28.14
N GLY A 228 7.82 -3.65 27.33
CA GLY A 228 6.34 -3.67 27.33
C GLY A 228 5.67 -3.07 28.57
N LYS A 229 6.43 -2.49 29.50
CA LYS A 229 5.94 -2.03 30.80
C LYS A 229 6.24 -0.56 31.10
N GLY A 230 7.51 -0.16 31.01
CA GLY A 230 7.93 1.20 31.36
C GLY A 230 9.44 1.34 31.60
N THR A 231 9.82 2.45 32.22
CA THR A 231 11.18 2.80 32.59
C THR A 231 11.30 3.04 34.10
N LYS A 232 12.48 2.75 34.62
CA LYS A 232 12.87 2.99 36.02
C LYS A 232 14.16 3.80 36.00
N ALA A 233 14.16 4.91 36.72
CA ALA A 233 15.31 5.79 36.78
C ALA A 233 15.57 6.27 38.21
N ARG A 234 16.84 6.52 38.53
CA ARG A 234 17.24 7.13 39.79
C ARG A 234 17.98 8.44 39.53
N HIS A 235 17.65 9.48 40.28
CA HIS A 235 18.34 10.77 40.23
C HIS A 235 18.48 11.32 41.66
N GLY A 236 19.69 11.27 42.21
CA GLY A 236 19.94 11.42 43.64
C GLY A 236 19.17 10.37 44.46
N ASP A 237 18.49 10.81 45.51
CA ASP A 237 17.64 9.96 46.37
C ASP A 237 16.23 9.73 45.82
N ARG A 238 15.98 10.10 44.55
CA ARG A 238 14.68 9.99 43.91
C ARG A 238 14.63 8.77 43.01
N LEU A 239 13.80 7.79 43.38
CA LEU A 239 13.42 6.70 42.52
C LEU A 239 12.18 7.08 41.71
N ILE A 240 12.32 7.15 40.40
CA ILE A 240 11.28 7.54 39.45
C ILE A 240 10.86 6.31 38.64
N LEU A 241 9.56 6.04 38.59
CA LEU A 241 8.99 5.03 37.69
C LEU A 241 8.05 5.71 36.71
N VAL A 242 8.19 5.38 35.43
CA VAL A 242 7.30 5.84 34.37
C VAL A 242 6.81 4.62 33.59
N GLY A 243 5.50 4.38 33.54
CA GLY A 243 4.99 3.24 32.77
C GLY A 243 3.51 2.98 32.93
N ASN A 244 3.07 1.81 32.47
CA ASN A 244 1.66 1.43 32.51
C ASN A 244 1.18 1.03 33.94
N SER A 245 -0.13 0.95 34.12
CA SER A 245 -0.76 0.60 35.41
C SER A 245 -0.33 -0.76 35.97
N SER A 246 0.01 -1.73 35.13
CA SER A 246 0.48 -3.05 35.57
C SER A 246 1.87 -2.98 36.18
N PHE A 247 2.78 -2.25 35.56
CA PHE A 247 4.15 -2.05 36.02
C PHE A 247 4.20 -1.30 37.36
N VAL A 248 3.48 -0.18 37.44
CA VAL A 248 3.50 0.68 38.63
C VAL A 248 2.87 -0.04 39.84
N ARG A 249 1.82 -0.88 39.64
CA ARG A 249 1.29 -1.76 40.69
C ARG A 249 2.26 -2.85 41.11
N GLN A 250 3.00 -3.46 40.18
CA GLN A 250 3.99 -4.50 40.49
C GLN A 250 5.13 -3.97 41.37
N GLU A 251 5.49 -2.70 41.21
CA GLU A 251 6.48 -2.01 42.06
C GLU A 251 5.88 -1.50 43.38
N GLY A 252 4.65 -1.90 43.72
CA GLY A 252 4.01 -1.62 45.01
C GLY A 252 3.34 -0.25 45.14
N VAL A 253 3.14 0.48 44.04
CA VAL A 253 2.50 1.80 44.06
C VAL A 253 0.97 1.68 44.06
N VAL A 254 0.33 2.39 44.98
CA VAL A 254 -1.14 2.48 45.14
C VAL A 254 -1.70 3.47 44.10
N ILE A 255 -2.67 3.04 43.27
CA ILE A 255 -3.21 3.84 42.16
C ILE A 255 -4.72 4.06 42.21
N GLU A 256 -5.40 3.54 43.24
CA GLU A 256 -6.86 3.49 43.39
C GLU A 256 -7.50 4.89 43.38
N HIS A 257 -6.83 5.87 43.98
CA HIS A 257 -7.28 7.27 44.02
C HIS A 257 -7.27 7.94 42.64
N ALA A 258 -6.46 7.44 41.71
CA ALA A 258 -6.31 7.98 40.36
C ALA A 258 -7.05 7.15 39.30
N GLN A 259 -7.62 5.99 39.68
CA GLN A 259 -8.27 5.04 38.77
C GLN A 259 -9.36 5.67 37.90
N LYS A 260 -10.17 6.58 38.47
CA LYS A 260 -11.23 7.26 37.72
C LYS A 260 -10.69 8.12 36.56
N ASN A 261 -9.54 8.77 36.75
CA ASN A 261 -8.90 9.58 35.71
C ASN A 261 -8.24 8.68 34.65
N ILE A 262 -7.60 7.58 35.08
CA ILE A 262 -7.03 6.57 34.19
C ILE A 262 -8.13 6.01 33.27
N ASP A 263 -9.23 5.52 33.84
CA ASP A 263 -10.34 4.94 33.08
C ASP A 263 -10.98 5.95 32.10
N LYS A 264 -11.05 7.23 32.49
CA LYS A 264 -11.57 8.29 31.62
C LYS A 264 -10.67 8.49 30.41
N LEU A 265 -9.37 8.67 30.62
CA LEU A 265 -8.41 8.91 29.55
C LEU A 265 -8.26 7.70 28.62
N GLU A 266 -8.27 6.47 29.16
CA GLU A 266 -8.26 5.25 28.35
C GLU A 266 -9.53 5.12 27.49
N LYS A 267 -10.70 5.49 28.03
CA LYS A 267 -11.96 5.53 27.25
C LYS A 267 -11.91 6.54 26.11
N GLU A 268 -11.21 7.64 26.31
CA GLU A 268 -10.95 8.65 25.26
C GLU A 268 -9.92 8.17 24.21
N GLY A 269 -9.38 6.95 24.34
CA GLY A 269 -8.41 6.42 23.38
C GLY A 269 -6.98 6.85 23.64
N LYS A 270 -6.68 7.42 24.81
CA LYS A 270 -5.34 7.88 25.17
C LYS A 270 -4.55 6.75 25.80
N THR A 271 -3.25 6.72 25.51
CA THR A 271 -2.29 5.88 26.22
C THR A 271 -1.97 6.56 27.54
N VAL A 272 -2.28 5.90 28.65
CA VAL A 272 -2.10 6.45 29.99
C VAL A 272 -0.80 5.94 30.60
N ILE A 273 0.07 6.89 30.96
CA ILE A 273 1.36 6.63 31.60
C ILE A 273 1.33 7.21 33.00
N LEU A 274 1.68 6.37 33.97
CA LEU A 274 1.75 6.74 35.37
C LEU A 274 3.18 7.11 35.73
N VAL A 275 3.32 8.18 36.50
CA VAL A 275 4.61 8.63 37.03
C VAL A 275 4.57 8.49 38.54
N SER A 276 5.54 7.79 39.10
CA SER A 276 5.69 7.63 40.54
C SER A 276 7.05 8.12 41.02
N LEU A 277 7.10 8.61 42.25
CA LEU A 277 8.30 9.05 42.94
C LEU A 277 8.36 8.36 44.30
N ASN A 278 9.45 7.63 44.58
CA ASN A 278 9.67 6.92 45.85
C ASN A 278 8.44 6.08 46.26
N SER A 279 7.95 5.27 45.31
CA SER A 279 6.78 4.38 45.47
C SER A 279 5.42 5.08 45.68
N ASN A 280 5.33 6.40 45.48
CA ASN A 280 4.07 7.13 45.52
C ASN A 280 3.69 7.62 44.11
N LEU A 281 2.43 7.45 43.73
CA LEU A 281 1.92 8.01 42.47
C LEU A 281 1.94 9.55 42.56
N VAL A 282 2.64 10.20 41.63
CA VAL A 282 2.74 11.67 41.59
C VAL A 282 1.95 12.31 40.47
N GLY A 283 1.63 11.54 39.42
CA GLY A 283 0.78 12.03 38.35
C GLY A 283 0.54 11.05 37.22
N ILE A 284 -0.28 11.50 36.28
CA ILE A 284 -0.66 10.80 35.06
C ILE A 284 -0.29 11.66 33.87
N ILE A 285 0.31 11.07 32.85
CA ILE A 285 0.54 11.68 31.55
C ILE A 285 -0.25 10.89 30.52
N ALA A 286 -1.11 11.57 29.77
CA ALA A 286 -1.88 10.98 28.69
C ALA A 286 -1.25 11.33 27.35
N ILE A 287 -1.07 10.32 26.51
CA ILE A 287 -0.46 10.44 25.20
C ILE A 287 -1.46 9.98 24.16
N PHE A 288 -1.63 10.75 23.11
CA PHE A 288 -2.51 10.41 22.00
C PHE A 288 -1.74 10.41 20.69
N ASP A 289 -1.98 9.37 19.89
CA ASP A 289 -1.48 9.31 18.51
C ASP A 289 -2.65 9.60 17.57
N THR A 290 -2.67 10.83 17.07
CA THR A 290 -3.81 11.37 16.33
C THR A 290 -4.07 10.57 15.05
N PRO A 291 -5.31 10.08 14.84
CA PRO A 291 -5.73 9.48 13.58
C PRO A 291 -5.53 10.43 12.41
N ARG A 292 -5.20 9.89 11.23
CA ARG A 292 -5.11 10.68 10.00
C ARG A 292 -6.47 11.24 9.62
N LYS A 293 -6.49 12.48 9.14
CA LYS A 293 -7.75 13.18 8.74
C LYS A 293 -8.53 12.40 7.68
N GLU A 294 -7.82 11.72 6.79
CA GLU A 294 -8.41 10.92 5.71
C GLU A 294 -8.82 9.50 6.14
N ALA A 295 -8.38 8.99 7.31
CA ALA A 295 -8.54 7.59 7.68
C ALA A 295 -10.01 7.15 7.64
N GLY A 296 -10.91 7.89 8.31
CA GLY A 296 -12.33 7.58 8.33
C GLY A 296 -12.98 7.57 6.93
N LEU A 297 -12.59 8.50 6.05
CA LEU A 297 -13.06 8.53 4.65
C LEU A 297 -12.60 7.28 3.88
N VAL A 298 -11.34 6.87 4.06
CA VAL A 298 -10.77 5.70 3.40
C VAL A 298 -11.46 4.42 3.88
N MET A 299 -11.61 4.23 5.19
CA MET A 299 -12.30 3.06 5.75
C MET A 299 -13.73 2.96 5.24
N LYS A 300 -14.49 4.07 5.26
CA LYS A 300 -15.84 4.11 4.70
C LYS A 300 -15.91 3.70 3.23
N ASN A 301 -14.95 4.14 2.41
CA ASN A 301 -14.90 3.79 0.99
C ASN A 301 -14.50 2.32 0.76
N LEU A 302 -13.59 1.77 1.56
CA LEU A 302 -13.23 0.35 1.48
C LEU A 302 -14.41 -0.54 1.91
N LYS A 303 -15.10 -0.17 2.99
CA LYS A 303 -16.31 -0.87 3.46
C LYS A 303 -17.42 -0.87 2.40
N LYS A 304 -17.67 0.27 1.73
CA LYS A 304 -18.59 0.35 0.57
C LYS A 304 -18.21 -0.59 -0.58
N ARG A 305 -16.93 -0.96 -0.71
CA ARG A 305 -16.43 -1.91 -1.72
C ARG A 305 -16.54 -3.37 -1.26
N GLY A 306 -17.15 -3.64 -0.11
CA GLY A 306 -17.30 -4.97 0.47
C GLY A 306 -16.01 -5.52 1.06
N ILE A 307 -15.09 -4.65 1.49
CA ILE A 307 -13.83 -5.04 2.12
C ILE A 307 -14.06 -5.10 3.63
N ASN A 308 -13.73 -6.23 4.24
CA ASN A 308 -13.68 -6.40 5.68
C ASN A 308 -12.44 -5.70 6.25
N LEU A 309 -12.61 -4.88 7.28
CA LEU A 309 -11.55 -4.05 7.86
C LEU A 309 -11.22 -4.56 9.27
N ILE A 310 -9.94 -4.79 9.49
CA ILE A 310 -9.40 -5.27 10.76
C ILE A 310 -8.29 -4.32 11.21
N MET A 311 -8.29 -3.90 12.47
CA MET A 311 -7.17 -3.19 13.08
C MET A 311 -6.31 -4.17 13.89
N LEU A 312 -4.99 -4.07 13.75
CA LEU A 312 -4.00 -4.83 14.51
C LEU A 312 -3.11 -3.83 15.26
N THR A 313 -2.98 -3.97 16.58
CA THR A 313 -2.21 -3.02 17.40
C THR A 313 -1.67 -3.63 18.68
N GLY A 314 -0.55 -3.09 19.16
CA GLY A 314 0.02 -3.39 20.48
C GLY A 314 -0.64 -2.62 21.63
N ASP A 315 -1.44 -1.59 21.31
CA ASP A 315 -2.18 -0.81 22.30
C ASP A 315 -3.19 -1.66 23.08
N ASN A 316 -3.62 -1.15 24.23
CA ASN A 316 -4.69 -1.74 25.01
C ASN A 316 -6.01 -1.81 24.21
N SER A 317 -6.88 -2.74 24.62
CA SER A 317 -8.15 -3.00 23.93
C SER A 317 -9.13 -1.84 23.99
N ASN A 318 -9.17 -1.07 25.07
CA ASN A 318 -10.06 0.08 25.20
C ASN A 318 -9.69 1.17 24.18
N THR A 319 -8.42 1.53 24.14
CA THR A 319 -7.87 2.52 23.22
C THR A 319 -8.08 2.13 21.77
N ALA A 320 -7.73 0.89 21.43
CA ALA A 320 -7.87 0.37 20.07
C ALA A 320 -9.33 0.37 19.61
N ASN A 321 -10.27 -0.03 20.49
CA ASN A 321 -11.70 -0.04 20.17
C ASN A 321 -12.28 1.37 20.02
N THR A 322 -11.83 2.34 20.82
CA THR A 322 -12.26 3.74 20.68
C THR A 322 -11.86 4.30 19.32
N ILE A 323 -10.58 4.15 18.93
CA ILE A 323 -10.08 4.61 17.63
C ILE A 323 -10.79 3.87 16.49
N ALA A 324 -10.95 2.54 16.61
CA ALA A 324 -11.65 1.75 15.60
C ALA A 324 -13.09 2.21 15.37
N LYS A 325 -13.82 2.56 16.44
CA LYS A 325 -15.19 3.12 16.33
C LYS A 325 -15.19 4.48 15.64
N GLU A 326 -14.24 5.36 15.96
CA GLU A 326 -14.13 6.69 15.35
C GLU A 326 -13.95 6.63 13.83
N ILE A 327 -13.10 5.71 13.35
CA ILE A 327 -12.78 5.58 11.93
C ILE A 327 -13.61 4.53 11.19
N GLY A 328 -14.46 3.76 11.89
CA GLY A 328 -15.40 2.79 11.31
C GLY A 328 -14.79 1.43 10.95
N ILE A 329 -13.89 0.90 11.78
CA ILE A 329 -13.36 -0.47 11.69
C ILE A 329 -14.17 -1.42 12.58
N ASP A 330 -14.53 -2.59 12.05
CA ASP A 330 -15.45 -3.54 12.70
C ASP A 330 -14.75 -4.52 13.66
N THR A 331 -13.50 -4.90 13.37
CA THR A 331 -12.77 -5.92 14.14
C THR A 331 -11.40 -5.39 14.59
N VAL A 332 -11.04 -5.66 15.84
CA VAL A 332 -9.80 -5.17 16.45
C VAL A 332 -9.07 -6.31 17.15
N PHE A 333 -7.79 -6.48 16.84
CA PHE A 333 -6.84 -7.29 17.61
C PHE A 333 -5.88 -6.35 18.34
N ALA A 334 -6.05 -6.24 19.66
CA ALA A 334 -5.28 -5.36 20.53
C ALA A 334 -4.32 -6.15 21.42
N ASN A 335 -3.39 -5.47 22.07
CA ASN A 335 -2.31 -6.05 22.89
C ASN A 335 -1.43 -7.06 22.14
N VAL A 336 -1.25 -6.88 20.83
CA VAL A 336 -0.44 -7.77 19.99
C VAL A 336 1.00 -7.28 19.93
N LEU A 337 1.94 -8.12 20.38
CA LEU A 337 3.38 -7.83 20.28
C LEU A 337 3.84 -7.84 18.80
N PRO A 338 4.90 -7.08 18.43
CA PRO A 338 5.40 -7.03 17.05
C PRO A 338 5.61 -8.42 16.42
N ASP A 339 6.23 -9.32 17.16
CA ASP A 339 6.58 -10.69 16.80
C ASP A 339 5.35 -11.61 16.67
N GLN A 340 4.22 -11.24 17.27
CA GLN A 340 2.96 -11.96 17.17
C GLN A 340 2.08 -11.48 16.00
N LYS A 341 2.37 -10.31 15.40
CA LYS A 341 1.55 -9.76 14.30
C LYS A 341 1.47 -10.73 13.12
N ALA A 342 2.58 -11.36 12.75
CA ALA A 342 2.64 -12.34 11.66
C ALA A 342 1.80 -13.60 11.92
N GLU A 343 1.73 -14.05 13.18
CA GLU A 343 0.90 -15.19 13.58
C GLU A 343 -0.60 -14.88 13.43
N VAL A 344 -1.02 -13.66 13.79
CA VAL A 344 -2.40 -13.21 13.60
C VAL A 344 -2.78 -13.22 12.11
N ILE A 345 -1.90 -12.72 11.23
CA ILE A 345 -2.12 -12.77 9.78
C ILE A 345 -2.25 -14.23 9.31
N SER A 346 -1.36 -15.12 9.77
CA SER A 346 -1.39 -16.54 9.41
C SER A 346 -2.68 -17.23 9.84
N LYS A 347 -3.17 -16.95 11.06
CA LYS A 347 -4.45 -17.48 11.56
C LYS A 347 -5.63 -17.02 10.71
N LEU A 348 -5.63 -15.76 10.29
CA LEU A 348 -6.67 -15.23 9.40
C LEU A 348 -6.63 -15.90 8.02
N GLN A 349 -5.44 -16.18 7.49
CA GLN A 349 -5.25 -16.89 6.22
C GLN A 349 -5.72 -18.36 6.31
N MET A 350 -5.45 -19.04 7.42
CA MET A 350 -5.92 -20.42 7.65
C MET A 350 -7.45 -20.54 7.65
N ASN A 351 -8.16 -19.47 8.02
CA ASN A 351 -9.62 -19.39 7.92
C ASN A 351 -10.12 -19.15 6.48
N GLY A 352 -9.24 -19.23 5.48
CA GLY A 352 -9.56 -19.11 4.05
C GLY A 352 -9.63 -17.68 3.53
N ALA A 353 -9.37 -16.67 4.37
CA ALA A 353 -9.37 -15.28 3.95
C ALA A 353 -8.06 -14.91 3.23
N LYS A 354 -8.16 -14.18 2.13
CA LYS A 354 -6.99 -13.53 1.51
C LYS A 354 -6.76 -12.17 2.14
N ILE A 355 -5.57 -11.97 2.68
CA ILE A 355 -5.26 -10.84 3.55
C ILE A 355 -4.35 -9.85 2.84
N ALA A 356 -4.77 -8.58 2.80
CA ALA A 356 -3.83 -7.49 2.65
C ALA A 356 -3.47 -6.91 4.01
N MET A 357 -2.18 -6.78 4.31
CA MET A 357 -1.68 -6.07 5.49
C MET A 357 -1.23 -4.68 5.05
N VAL A 358 -1.62 -3.63 5.78
CA VAL A 358 -1.17 -2.26 5.54
C VAL A 358 -0.38 -1.80 6.76
N GLY A 359 0.84 -1.33 6.54
CA GLY A 359 1.56 -0.65 7.60
C GLY A 359 2.79 0.12 7.15
N ASP A 360 3.59 0.61 8.10
CA ASP A 360 4.72 1.51 7.83
C ASP A 360 6.02 0.79 7.46
N GLY A 361 6.06 -0.53 7.64
CA GLY A 361 7.18 -1.41 7.30
C GLY A 361 8.37 -1.33 8.24
N ILE A 362 8.25 -0.65 9.38
CA ILE A 362 9.30 -0.59 10.41
C ILE A 362 9.05 -1.70 11.44
N ASN A 363 7.85 -1.73 12.02
CA ASN A 363 7.51 -2.66 13.11
C ASN A 363 6.69 -3.87 12.66
N ASP A 364 6.27 -3.89 11.39
CA ASP A 364 5.32 -4.85 10.84
C ASP A 364 5.84 -5.53 9.56
N ALA A 365 7.13 -5.39 9.25
CA ALA A 365 7.78 -6.01 8.09
C ALA A 365 7.51 -7.52 7.98
N ALA A 366 7.56 -8.24 9.10
CA ALA A 366 7.22 -9.67 9.15
C ALA A 366 5.75 -9.94 8.77
N ALA A 367 4.82 -9.14 9.28
CA ALA A 367 3.39 -9.26 8.97
C ALA A 367 3.08 -8.89 7.51
N LEU A 368 3.73 -7.85 6.97
CA LEU A 368 3.62 -7.45 5.56
C LEU A 368 4.10 -8.55 4.60
N THR A 369 5.17 -9.26 4.98
CA THR A 369 5.76 -10.32 4.17
C THR A 369 4.88 -11.57 4.13
N VAL A 370 4.30 -11.96 5.28
CA VAL A 370 3.43 -13.14 5.42
C VAL A 370 2.07 -12.93 4.73
N ALA A 371 1.56 -11.70 4.70
CA ALA A 371 0.30 -11.39 4.04
C ALA A 371 0.32 -11.75 2.54
N ASP A 372 -0.86 -12.10 2.00
CA ASP A 372 -1.02 -12.31 0.55
C ASP A 372 -0.55 -11.05 -0.20
N ILE A 373 -0.91 -9.88 0.33
CA ILE A 373 -0.42 -8.58 -0.13
C ILE A 373 -0.03 -7.67 1.05
N GLY A 374 1.28 -7.51 1.29
CA GLY A 374 1.79 -6.42 2.12
C GLY A 374 1.76 -5.08 1.37
N ILE A 375 1.19 -4.05 1.98
CA ILE A 375 1.09 -2.68 1.49
C ILE A 375 1.86 -1.77 2.45
N ALA A 376 3.03 -1.31 2.03
CA ALA A 376 3.86 -0.41 2.82
C ALA A 376 3.47 1.06 2.57
N MET A 377 3.42 1.85 3.65
CA MET A 377 3.12 3.28 3.66
C MET A 377 4.40 4.12 3.71
N GLY A 378 4.52 5.05 2.76
CA GLY A 378 5.66 5.95 2.66
C GLY A 378 6.93 5.25 2.19
N ALA A 379 7.79 5.97 1.47
CA ALA A 379 9.13 5.51 1.09
C ALA A 379 10.13 5.54 2.28
N GLY A 380 9.63 5.42 3.52
CA GLY A 380 10.32 5.89 4.73
C GLY A 380 11.54 5.09 5.14
N THR A 381 11.61 3.80 4.79
CA THR A 381 12.76 2.93 5.12
C THR A 381 12.96 1.89 4.01
N ASP A 382 14.23 1.52 3.77
CA ASP A 382 14.57 0.46 2.81
C ASP A 382 13.91 -0.88 3.20
N LEU A 383 13.69 -1.11 4.50
CA LEU A 383 12.98 -2.28 5.05
C LEU A 383 11.50 -2.32 4.65
N ALA A 384 10.80 -1.18 4.70
CA ALA A 384 9.40 -1.08 4.28
C ALA A 384 9.25 -1.32 2.78
N ILE A 385 10.18 -0.76 1.99
CA ILE A 385 10.26 -1.00 0.55
C ILE A 385 10.51 -2.48 0.30
N GLU A 386 11.35 -3.18 1.06
CA GLU A 386 11.66 -4.59 0.86
C GLU A 386 10.51 -5.53 1.27
N ALA A 387 9.82 -5.25 2.38
CA ALA A 387 8.73 -6.09 2.90
C ALA A 387 7.41 -5.98 2.10
N GLY A 388 7.08 -4.80 1.57
CA GLY A 388 5.81 -4.56 0.86
C GLY A 388 5.78 -5.11 -0.56
N LYS A 389 4.66 -5.70 -0.98
CA LYS A 389 4.36 -6.07 -2.39
C LYS A 389 3.74 -4.90 -3.16
N VAL A 390 3.12 -3.97 -2.44
CA VAL A 390 2.61 -2.69 -2.93
C VAL A 390 3.19 -1.60 -2.03
N ILE A 391 3.63 -0.49 -2.61
CA ILE A 391 4.22 0.63 -1.88
C ILE A 391 3.40 1.88 -2.20
N LEU A 392 2.90 2.55 -1.17
CA LEU A 392 2.33 3.88 -1.27
C LEU A 392 3.46 4.88 -1.09
N ILE A 393 3.88 5.53 -2.18
CA ILE A 393 5.01 6.47 -2.18
C ILE A 393 4.71 7.63 -1.23
N ARG A 394 3.44 8.08 -1.24
CA ARG A 394 2.93 9.11 -0.34
C ARG A 394 2.56 8.51 0.99
N ASN A 395 2.77 9.29 2.05
CA ASN A 395 2.28 8.98 3.38
C ASN A 395 0.78 9.36 3.52
N ASP A 396 -0.06 8.90 2.59
CA ASP A 396 -1.51 9.19 2.48
C ASP A 396 -2.30 7.89 2.21
N LEU A 397 -3.24 7.57 3.11
CA LEU A 397 -4.08 6.37 3.00
C LEU A 397 -4.99 6.37 1.77
N LYS A 398 -5.27 7.52 1.14
CA LYS A 398 -6.04 7.58 -0.13
C LYS A 398 -5.35 6.81 -1.25
N GLY A 399 -4.03 6.62 -1.19
CA GLY A 399 -3.29 5.76 -2.11
C GLY A 399 -3.86 4.34 -2.15
N LEU A 400 -4.36 3.83 -1.03
CA LEU A 400 -5.00 2.52 -0.94
C LEU A 400 -6.25 2.41 -1.82
N LEU A 401 -7.09 3.46 -1.83
CA LEU A 401 -8.29 3.50 -2.68
C LEU A 401 -7.93 3.44 -4.16
N SER A 402 -6.86 4.14 -4.53
CA SER A 402 -6.31 4.17 -5.88
C SER A 402 -5.74 2.81 -6.28
N ALA A 403 -4.99 2.16 -5.38
CA ALA A 403 -4.41 0.83 -5.58
C ALA A 403 -5.49 -0.23 -5.87
N PHE A 404 -6.55 -0.27 -5.05
CA PHE A 404 -7.67 -1.18 -5.28
C PHE A 404 -8.44 -0.87 -6.59
N ASP A 405 -8.63 0.41 -6.94
CA ASP A 405 -9.36 0.79 -8.15
C ASP A 405 -8.58 0.44 -9.43
N ILE A 406 -7.29 0.77 -9.50
CA ILE A 406 -6.46 0.45 -10.67
C ILE A 406 -6.31 -1.06 -10.83
N SER A 407 -6.14 -1.80 -9.73
CA SER A 407 -6.08 -3.26 -9.75
C SER A 407 -7.36 -3.86 -10.34
N LYS A 408 -8.54 -3.50 -9.83
CA LYS A 408 -9.83 -3.99 -10.35
C LYS A 408 -10.05 -3.63 -11.82
N LYS A 409 -9.72 -2.40 -12.22
CA LYS A 409 -9.85 -1.96 -13.62
C LYS A 409 -8.90 -2.68 -14.56
N THR A 410 -7.66 -2.91 -14.13
CA THR A 410 -6.68 -3.68 -14.91
C THR A 410 -7.14 -5.13 -15.08
N ILE A 411 -7.61 -5.78 -14.02
CA ILE A 411 -8.18 -7.15 -14.11
C ILE A 411 -9.39 -7.18 -15.03
N SER A 412 -10.29 -6.20 -14.93
CA SER A 412 -11.45 -6.09 -15.83
C SER A 412 -11.00 -5.95 -17.29
N LYS A 413 -9.98 -5.14 -17.55
CA LYS A 413 -9.41 -4.97 -18.89
C LYS A 413 -8.74 -6.22 -19.42
N ILE A 414 -7.99 -6.95 -18.58
CA ILE A 414 -7.44 -8.26 -18.93
C ILE A 414 -8.57 -9.20 -19.33
N LYS A 415 -9.63 -9.32 -18.53
CA LYS A 415 -10.79 -10.19 -18.84
C LYS A 415 -11.47 -9.80 -20.16
N GLN A 416 -11.66 -8.50 -20.41
CA GLN A 416 -12.22 -8.01 -21.68
C GLN A 416 -11.33 -8.39 -22.87
N ASN A 417 -10.02 -8.14 -22.77
CA ASN A 417 -9.08 -8.43 -23.85
C ASN A 417 -9.00 -9.93 -24.14
N LEU A 418 -8.99 -10.78 -23.10
CA LEU A 418 -9.05 -12.23 -23.26
C LEU A 418 -10.37 -12.67 -23.91
N ALA A 419 -11.50 -12.11 -23.47
CA ALA A 419 -12.81 -12.42 -24.06
C ALA A 419 -12.87 -12.06 -25.55
N TYR A 420 -12.35 -10.89 -25.95
CA TYR A 420 -12.25 -10.52 -27.36
C TYR A 420 -11.34 -11.49 -28.13
N ALA A 421 -10.14 -11.76 -27.62
CA ALA A 421 -9.20 -12.68 -28.27
C ALA A 421 -9.81 -14.08 -28.49
N PHE A 422 -10.53 -14.62 -27.50
CA PHE A 422 -11.23 -15.90 -27.65
C PHE A 422 -12.40 -15.84 -28.63
N LEU A 423 -13.20 -14.77 -28.58
CA LEU A 423 -14.37 -14.62 -29.47
C LEU A 423 -13.96 -14.64 -30.95
N TYR A 424 -12.89 -13.92 -31.31
CA TYR A 424 -12.37 -13.96 -32.69
C TYR A 424 -12.01 -15.38 -33.12
N ASN A 425 -11.29 -16.12 -32.29
CA ASN A 425 -10.84 -17.47 -32.62
C ASN A 425 -12.00 -18.46 -32.70
N VAL A 426 -12.96 -18.40 -31.77
CA VAL A 426 -14.14 -19.28 -31.74
C VAL A 426 -15.01 -19.10 -32.99
N VAL A 427 -15.11 -17.88 -33.53
CA VAL A 427 -15.89 -17.60 -34.74
C VAL A 427 -15.11 -17.93 -36.02
N LEU A 428 -13.84 -17.54 -36.08
CA LEU A 428 -13.05 -17.65 -37.32
C LEU A 428 -12.54 -19.07 -37.59
N ILE A 429 -12.33 -19.92 -36.57
CA ILE A 429 -11.88 -21.31 -36.77
C ILE A 429 -12.93 -22.14 -37.51
N PRO A 430 -14.22 -22.16 -37.11
CA PRO A 430 -15.26 -22.85 -37.88
C PRO A 430 -15.39 -22.30 -39.30
N LEU A 431 -15.37 -20.97 -39.48
CA LEU A 431 -15.45 -20.34 -40.81
C LEU A 431 -14.28 -20.76 -41.71
N ALA A 432 -13.06 -20.83 -41.16
CA ALA A 432 -11.90 -21.35 -41.86
C ALA A 432 -12.06 -22.84 -42.21
N GLY A 433 -12.59 -23.65 -41.29
CA GLY A 433 -12.89 -25.07 -41.52
C GLY A 433 -13.91 -25.31 -42.63
N PHE A 434 -14.92 -24.45 -42.75
CA PHE A 434 -15.88 -24.49 -43.85
C PHE A 434 -15.36 -23.88 -45.17
N GLY A 435 -14.07 -23.54 -45.26
CA GLY A 435 -13.48 -22.96 -46.48
C GLY A 435 -13.96 -21.54 -46.80
N MET A 436 -14.64 -20.87 -45.87
CA MET A 436 -15.17 -19.51 -46.04
C MET A 436 -14.13 -18.43 -45.75
N LEU A 437 -12.95 -18.80 -45.26
CA LEU A 437 -11.89 -17.88 -44.88
C LEU A 437 -10.56 -18.28 -45.52
N TYR A 438 -10.01 -17.38 -46.34
CA TYR A 438 -8.68 -17.55 -46.91
C TYR A 438 -7.59 -17.19 -45.89
N PRO A 439 -6.42 -17.87 -45.91
CA PRO A 439 -5.31 -17.59 -44.99
C PRO A 439 -4.86 -16.12 -44.94
N ALA A 440 -4.94 -15.40 -46.06
CA ALA A 440 -4.59 -13.97 -46.11
C ALA A 440 -5.54 -13.11 -45.25
N ILE A 441 -6.85 -13.37 -45.33
CA ILE A 441 -7.88 -12.64 -44.55
C ILE A 441 -7.78 -13.03 -43.07
N ALA A 442 -7.50 -14.31 -42.78
CA ALA A 442 -7.18 -14.78 -41.44
C ALA A 442 -6.01 -14.00 -40.83
N GLY A 443 -4.90 -13.84 -41.57
CA GLY A 443 -3.75 -13.05 -41.12
C GLY A 443 -4.09 -11.59 -40.81
N LEU A 444 -4.90 -10.94 -41.65
CA LEU A 444 -5.38 -9.57 -41.40
C LEU A 444 -6.26 -9.47 -40.15
N ALA A 445 -7.16 -10.44 -39.94
CA ALA A 445 -7.99 -10.50 -38.74
C ALA A 445 -7.14 -10.65 -37.46
N MET A 446 -6.06 -11.44 -37.53
CA MET A 446 -5.13 -11.62 -36.41
C MET A 446 -4.34 -10.35 -36.07
N ALA A 447 -3.91 -9.61 -37.08
CA ALA A 447 -3.29 -8.30 -36.88
C ALA A 447 -4.28 -7.31 -36.25
N ALA A 448 -5.52 -7.24 -36.75
CA ALA A 448 -6.58 -6.39 -36.21
C ALA A 448 -6.93 -6.74 -34.75
N SER A 449 -6.97 -8.03 -34.41
CA SER A 449 -7.18 -8.50 -33.03
C SER A 449 -6.06 -8.06 -32.08
N SER A 450 -4.81 -8.14 -32.52
CA SER A 450 -3.65 -7.69 -31.71
C SER A 450 -3.68 -6.17 -31.48
N ILE A 451 -4.04 -5.41 -32.51
CA ILE A 451 -4.20 -3.95 -32.42
C ILE A 451 -5.34 -3.58 -31.47
N SER A 452 -6.49 -4.26 -31.55
CA SER A 452 -7.64 -3.96 -30.70
C SER A 452 -7.38 -4.24 -29.22
N VAL A 453 -6.72 -5.36 -28.90
CA VAL A 453 -6.30 -5.71 -27.53
C VAL A 453 -5.28 -4.72 -26.97
N THR A 454 -4.28 -4.37 -27.78
CA THR A 454 -3.26 -3.39 -27.38
C THR A 454 -3.87 -2.01 -27.18
N GLY A 455 -4.71 -1.56 -28.11
CA GLY A 455 -5.46 -0.30 -28.03
C GLY A 455 -6.37 -0.23 -26.81
N SER A 456 -7.13 -1.29 -26.53
CA SER A 456 -7.97 -1.42 -25.32
C SER A 456 -7.14 -1.29 -24.03
N SER A 457 -5.97 -1.93 -23.98
CA SER A 457 -5.04 -1.82 -22.85
C SER A 457 -4.51 -0.39 -22.69
N LEU A 458 -4.16 0.28 -23.79
CA LEU A 458 -3.71 1.67 -23.79
C LEU A 458 -4.78 2.65 -23.31
N MET A 459 -6.07 2.32 -23.41
CA MET A 459 -7.15 3.15 -22.83
C MET A 459 -7.02 3.29 -21.30
N LEU A 460 -6.34 2.36 -20.61
CA LEU A 460 -6.01 2.51 -19.18
C LEU A 460 -5.12 3.74 -18.90
N LYS A 461 -4.40 4.29 -19.89
CA LYS A 461 -3.64 5.55 -19.72
C LYS A 461 -4.54 6.73 -19.32
N ARG A 462 -5.82 6.70 -19.71
CA ARG A 462 -6.84 7.70 -19.38
C ARG A 462 -7.45 7.51 -17.99
N TRP A 463 -7.07 6.44 -17.27
CA TRP A 463 -7.54 6.23 -15.91
C TRP A 463 -7.16 7.41 -15.03
N THR A 464 -8.09 7.85 -14.20
CA THR A 464 -7.84 8.74 -13.07
C THR A 464 -8.43 8.09 -11.82
N PRO A 465 -7.76 8.24 -10.67
CA PRO A 465 -8.28 7.70 -9.42
C PRO A 465 -9.62 8.36 -9.10
N LYS A 466 -10.67 7.55 -9.03
CA LYS A 466 -11.98 7.99 -8.52
C LYS A 466 -11.90 8.03 -7.00
N ILE A 467 -11.37 9.13 -6.46
CA ILE A 467 -11.54 9.47 -5.06
C ILE A 467 -12.91 10.15 -4.99
N ASP A 468 -13.86 9.53 -4.29
CA ASP A 468 -15.19 10.09 -4.08
C ASP A 468 -15.02 11.38 -3.27
N SER A 469 -14.91 12.52 -3.97
CA SER A 469 -14.48 13.82 -3.43
C SER A 469 -15.57 14.55 -2.64
N LYS A 470 -16.69 13.89 -2.31
CA LYS A 470 -17.79 14.48 -1.54
C LYS A 470 -17.46 14.77 -0.06
N GLY A 471 -16.20 15.02 0.27
CA GLY A 471 -15.78 15.42 1.62
C GLY A 471 -14.47 16.20 1.71
N LEU A 472 -13.69 16.35 0.63
CA LEU A 472 -12.48 17.17 0.61
C LEU A 472 -12.33 17.78 -0.77
N ASP A 473 -12.52 19.09 -0.82
CA ASP A 473 -12.41 19.93 -2.01
C ASP A 473 -10.95 19.92 -2.49
N TYR A 474 -10.67 19.21 -3.57
CA TYR A 474 -9.43 19.35 -4.34
C TYR A 474 -9.87 19.73 -5.76
N LYS A 475 -10.10 21.04 -5.96
CA LYS A 475 -10.31 21.58 -7.30
C LYS A 475 -9.09 21.23 -8.16
N SER A 476 -9.32 20.51 -9.24
CA SER A 476 -8.33 20.26 -10.28
C SER A 476 -7.92 21.58 -10.93
N SER A 477 -6.77 22.13 -10.57
CA SER A 477 -6.09 23.21 -11.28
C SER A 477 -5.25 22.65 -12.43
N SER A 478 -5.90 21.94 -13.36
CA SER A 478 -5.26 21.43 -14.58
C SER A 478 -5.44 22.35 -15.80
N ASN A 479 -5.81 23.62 -15.61
CA ASN A 479 -6.11 24.57 -16.71
C ASN A 479 -5.26 25.85 -16.72
N VAL A 480 -4.13 25.91 -16.01
CA VAL A 480 -3.21 27.05 -16.12
C VAL A 480 -1.82 26.47 -16.35
N LEU A 481 -1.38 26.43 -17.61
CA LEU A 481 0.02 26.35 -18.10
C LEU A 481 0.13 26.00 -19.61
N HIS A 482 -0.95 26.10 -20.40
CA HIS A 482 -0.88 25.99 -21.86
C HIS A 482 -1.31 27.29 -22.56
N THR A 483 -0.70 28.43 -22.21
CA THR A 483 -0.67 29.63 -23.06
C THR A 483 0.45 30.54 -22.57
N SER A 484 1.65 30.43 -23.16
CA SER A 484 2.72 31.44 -23.20
C SER A 484 4.05 30.71 -23.37
N ASN A 485 4.47 30.51 -24.62
CA ASN A 485 5.86 30.60 -25.07
C ASN A 485 5.86 30.24 -26.57
N ALA A 486 5.34 31.18 -27.35
CA ALA A 486 5.69 31.36 -28.74
C ALA A 486 6.08 32.84 -28.84
N ASN A 487 7.38 33.09 -28.87
CA ASN A 487 8.12 34.31 -29.25
C ASN A 487 9.32 34.52 -28.32
N VAL A 488 10.46 33.94 -28.71
CA VAL A 488 11.80 34.53 -28.88
C VAL A 488 12.77 33.37 -29.12
#